data_AF-A0A383DVD4-F1
#
_entry.id   AF-A0A383DVD4-F1
#
_cell.length_a   1.000
_cell.length_b   1.000
_cell.length_c   1.000
_cell.angle_alpha   90.00
_cell.angle_beta   90.00
_cell.angle_gamma   90.00
#
_symmetry.space_group_name_H-M   'P 1'
#
loop_
_entity.id
_entity.type
_entity.pdbx_description
1 polymer ?
#
loop_
_entity_poly.entity_id
_entity_poly.type
_entity_poly.pdbx_seq_one_letter_code
_entity_poly.pdbx_strand_id
1 'polypeptide(L)'
;LYLLKSYYFKAKFTESDKKRKKDLLKKGKELGQNLVAEFPQSAEYRYWYLVNLGSWAEVYGIIAAAMEGVADQMRSHSEKIIEIDPDYENGAGYFMLGAVHYKSPYIPFLLSWPNNAAAIKWLEMSYNTGEAKLAQGVYLSQALYKAGRYDEAIKLLDNIVEVSPSEDDYASDWEWIKKARVLHSEYK
;
A
#
# COMPACT_ATOMS: atom_id res chain seq x y z
N LEU A 1 -17.99 -3.35 7.49
CA LEU A 1 -16.51 -3.46 7.64
C LEU A 1 -15.96 -4.83 7.28
N TYR A 2 -16.32 -5.89 8.03
CA TYR A 2 -15.72 -7.22 7.85
C TYR A 2 -15.82 -7.77 6.42
N LEU A 3 -16.91 -7.48 5.71
CA LEU A 3 -17.03 -7.87 4.31
C LEU A 3 -15.96 -7.25 3.38
N LEU A 4 -15.52 -6.00 3.63
CA LEU A 4 -14.41 -5.38 2.88
C LEU A 4 -13.09 -6.11 3.12
N LYS A 5 -12.81 -6.40 4.39
CA LYS A 5 -11.65 -7.19 4.81
C LYS A 5 -11.70 -8.56 4.12
N SER A 6 -12.84 -9.25 4.17
CA SER A 6 -13.03 -10.57 3.54
C SER A 6 -12.78 -10.57 2.04
N TYR A 7 -13.22 -9.54 1.29
CA TYR A 7 -12.93 -9.46 -0.14
C TYR A 7 -11.42 -9.37 -0.42
N TYR A 8 -10.71 -8.52 0.33
CA TYR A 8 -9.26 -8.39 0.22
C TYR A 8 -8.56 -9.70 0.56
N PHE A 9 -8.78 -10.25 1.76
CA PHE A 9 -8.08 -11.45 2.22
C PHE A 9 -8.33 -12.66 1.32
N LYS A 10 -9.58 -12.86 0.88
CA LYS A 10 -9.92 -13.94 -0.06
C LYS A 10 -9.16 -13.78 -1.38
N ALA A 11 -9.19 -12.58 -1.97
CA ALA A 11 -8.51 -12.34 -3.24
C ALA A 11 -6.98 -12.45 -3.13
N LYS A 12 -6.41 -11.96 -2.03
CA LYS A 12 -4.96 -11.87 -1.85
C LYS A 12 -4.34 -13.23 -1.55
N PHE A 13 -4.90 -13.97 -0.59
CA PHE A 13 -4.23 -15.13 0.01
C PHE A 13 -4.83 -16.48 -0.37
N THR A 14 -6.05 -16.54 -0.91
CA THR A 14 -6.72 -17.82 -1.21
C THR A 14 -6.98 -18.07 -2.68
N GLU A 15 -7.12 -17.00 -3.47
CA GLU A 15 -7.37 -17.11 -4.90
C GLU A 15 -6.04 -17.12 -5.67
N SER A 16 -5.98 -17.86 -6.77
CA SER A 16 -4.82 -17.88 -7.68
C SER A 16 -5.21 -17.42 -9.09
N ASP A 17 -6.48 -17.58 -9.48
CA ASP A 17 -6.98 -17.12 -10.77
C ASP A 17 -7.07 -15.60 -10.84
N LYS A 18 -6.35 -15.01 -11.79
CA LYS A 18 -6.24 -13.55 -11.95
C LYS A 18 -7.60 -12.87 -12.18
N LYS A 19 -8.50 -13.52 -12.92
CA LYS A 19 -9.83 -12.95 -13.22
C LYS A 19 -10.69 -12.91 -11.95
N ARG A 20 -10.74 -14.02 -11.20
CA ARG A 20 -11.45 -14.11 -9.92
C ARG A 20 -10.90 -13.16 -8.87
N LYS A 21 -9.56 -13.00 -8.77
CA LYS A 21 -8.94 -11.96 -7.91
C LYS A 21 -9.48 -10.59 -8.24
N LYS A 22 -9.44 -10.22 -9.53
CA LYS A 22 -9.90 -8.92 -10.00
C LYS A 22 -11.39 -8.70 -9.67
N ASP A 23 -12.23 -9.72 -9.86
CA ASP A 23 -13.66 -9.62 -9.59
C ASP A 23 -13.97 -9.48 -8.09
N LEU A 24 -13.24 -10.19 -7.21
CA LEU A 24 -13.36 -10.06 -5.76
C LEU A 24 -12.94 -8.66 -5.29
N LEU A 25 -11.79 -8.17 -5.76
CA LEU A 25 -11.28 -6.84 -5.41
C LEU A 25 -12.16 -5.73 -5.99
N LYS A 26 -12.79 -5.96 -7.15
CA LYS A 26 -13.80 -5.05 -7.71
C LYS A 26 -15.00 -4.93 -6.78
N LYS A 27 -15.55 -6.03 -6.29
CA LYS A 27 -16.63 -6.01 -5.28
C LYS A 27 -16.21 -5.28 -4.01
N GLY A 28 -14.98 -5.50 -3.55
CA GLY A 28 -14.41 -4.81 -2.39
C GLY A 28 -14.31 -3.30 -2.60
N LYS A 29 -13.77 -2.84 -3.73
CA LYS A 29 -13.64 -1.39 -4.00
C LYS A 29 -15.00 -0.72 -4.19
N GLU A 30 -15.98 -1.37 -4.84
CA GLU A 30 -17.34 -0.83 -5.04
C GLU A 30 -18.08 -0.70 -3.71
N LEU A 31 -18.02 -1.74 -2.86
CA LEU A 31 -18.58 -1.67 -1.51
C LEU A 31 -17.89 -0.59 -0.68
N GLY A 32 -16.56 -0.48 -0.77
CA GLY A 32 -15.76 0.47 -0.01
C GLY A 32 -16.11 1.91 -0.39
N GLN A 33 -16.28 2.17 -1.68
CA GLN A 33 -16.70 3.48 -2.19
C GLN A 33 -18.07 3.89 -1.63
N ASN A 34 -19.05 2.98 -1.61
CA ASN A 34 -20.37 3.25 -1.04
C ASN A 34 -20.30 3.55 0.46
N LEU A 35 -19.53 2.76 1.21
CA LEU A 35 -19.34 2.97 2.66
C LEU A 35 -18.61 4.28 2.96
N VAL A 36 -17.64 4.67 2.15
CA VAL A 36 -16.95 5.97 2.29
C VAL A 36 -17.89 7.14 2.01
N ALA A 37 -18.85 6.99 1.09
CA ALA A 37 -19.86 8.00 0.83
C ALA A 37 -20.85 8.14 1.99
N GLU A 38 -21.26 7.02 2.60
CA GLU A 38 -22.16 6.99 3.76
C GLU A 38 -21.47 7.45 5.06
N PHE A 39 -20.20 7.10 5.25
CA PHE A 39 -19.42 7.37 6.47
C PHE A 39 -18.14 8.15 6.14
N PRO A 40 -18.24 9.42 5.71
CA PRO A 40 -17.10 10.19 5.21
C PRO A 40 -16.02 10.50 6.26
N GLN A 41 -16.34 10.39 7.56
CA GLN A 41 -15.38 10.62 8.66
C GLN A 41 -14.77 9.33 9.21
N SER A 42 -15.01 8.17 8.58
CA SER A 42 -14.38 6.92 9.00
C SER A 42 -13.04 6.70 8.29
N ALA A 43 -11.94 6.85 9.04
CA ALA A 43 -10.61 6.46 8.57
C ALA A 43 -10.58 4.97 8.18
N GLU A 44 -11.23 4.11 8.97
CA GLU A 44 -11.26 2.65 8.73
C GLU A 44 -11.94 2.27 7.41
N TYR A 45 -13.14 2.79 7.12
CA TYR A 45 -13.80 2.48 5.84
C TYR A 45 -12.98 3.00 4.65
N ARG A 46 -12.39 4.18 4.81
CA ARG A 46 -11.54 4.79 3.78
C ARG A 46 -10.27 3.98 3.53
N TYR A 47 -9.60 3.52 4.60
CA TYR A 47 -8.45 2.65 4.51
C TYR A 47 -8.77 1.33 3.81
N TRP A 48 -9.80 0.61 4.25
CA TRP A 48 -10.14 -0.69 3.65
C TRP A 48 -10.68 -0.58 2.21
N TYR A 49 -11.28 0.56 1.85
CA TYR A 49 -11.55 0.90 0.46
C TYR A 49 -10.24 1.00 -0.35
N LEU A 50 -9.26 1.78 0.13
CA LEU A 50 -7.98 1.94 -0.55
C LEU A 50 -7.16 0.64 -0.64
N VAL A 51 -7.20 -0.22 0.38
CA VAL A 51 -6.58 -1.55 0.34
C VAL A 51 -7.13 -2.37 -0.83
N ASN A 52 -8.46 -2.39 -1.01
CA ASN A 52 -9.09 -3.11 -2.11
C ASN A 52 -8.82 -2.43 -3.47
N LEU A 53 -8.87 -1.10 -3.53
CA LEU A 53 -8.63 -0.33 -4.75
C LEU A 53 -7.19 -0.49 -5.27
N GLY A 54 -6.20 -0.34 -4.39
CA GLY A 54 -4.78 -0.52 -4.73
C GLY A 54 -4.48 -1.95 -5.17
N SER A 55 -5.01 -2.94 -4.45
CA SER A 55 -4.87 -4.36 -4.82
C SER A 55 -5.53 -4.65 -6.18
N TRP A 56 -6.70 -4.07 -6.44
CA TRP A 56 -7.36 -4.20 -7.74
C TRP A 56 -6.49 -3.60 -8.86
N ALA A 57 -5.86 -2.44 -8.62
CA ALA A 57 -4.96 -1.81 -9.58
C ALA A 57 -3.73 -2.67 -9.90
N GLU A 58 -3.15 -3.35 -8.90
CA GLU A 58 -2.03 -4.28 -9.12
C GLU A 58 -2.43 -5.45 -10.04
N VAL A 59 -3.64 -6.01 -9.85
CA VAL A 59 -4.14 -7.12 -10.66
C VAL A 59 -4.58 -6.65 -12.06
N TYR A 60 -5.22 -5.48 -12.13
CA TYR A 60 -5.72 -4.90 -13.37
C TYR A 60 -4.58 -4.41 -14.28
N GLY A 61 -3.54 -3.85 -13.68
CA GLY A 61 -2.41 -3.23 -14.34
C GLY A 61 -2.29 -1.75 -13.95
N ILE A 62 -1.14 -1.36 -13.41
CA ILE A 62 -0.92 -0.05 -12.78
C ILE A 62 -1.17 1.10 -13.78
N ILE A 63 -0.71 0.98 -15.04
CA ILE A 63 -0.90 2.03 -16.05
C ILE A 63 -2.38 2.21 -16.38
N ALA A 64 -3.09 1.11 -16.67
CA ALA A 64 -4.52 1.15 -16.99
C ALA A 64 -5.34 1.70 -15.80
N ALA A 65 -5.02 1.26 -14.58
CA ALA A 65 -5.65 1.78 -13.37
C ALA A 65 -5.38 3.28 -13.16
N ALA A 66 -4.15 3.75 -13.42
CA ALA A 66 -3.80 5.16 -13.32
C ALA A 66 -4.60 6.02 -14.31
N MET A 67 -4.79 5.54 -15.55
CA MET A 67 -5.65 6.20 -16.54
C MET A 67 -7.13 6.25 -16.14
N GLU A 68 -7.59 5.33 -15.29
CA GLU A 68 -8.92 5.35 -14.67
C GLU A 68 -9.00 6.23 -13.40
N GLY A 69 -7.95 6.98 -13.06
CA GLY A 69 -7.95 7.91 -11.94
C GLY A 69 -7.68 7.26 -10.58
N VAL A 70 -7.23 6.00 -10.53
CA VAL A 70 -6.95 5.32 -9.26
C VAL A 70 -5.87 6.03 -8.44
N ALA A 71 -4.85 6.58 -9.09
CA ALA A 71 -3.77 7.30 -8.39
C ALA A 71 -4.29 8.52 -7.62
N ASP A 72 -5.21 9.28 -8.21
CA ASP A 72 -5.81 10.44 -7.55
C ASP A 72 -6.74 10.05 -6.42
N GLN A 73 -7.52 8.97 -6.58
CA GLN A 73 -8.34 8.41 -5.50
C GLN A 73 -7.48 7.96 -4.32
N MET A 74 -6.40 7.21 -4.58
CA MET A 74 -5.44 6.79 -3.56
C MET A 74 -4.86 7.99 -2.83
N ARG A 75 -4.40 9.03 -3.54
CA ARG A 75 -3.84 10.25 -2.93
C ARG A 75 -4.86 10.97 -2.05
N SER A 76 -6.00 11.37 -2.61
CA SER A 76 -7.00 12.19 -1.92
C SER A 76 -7.56 11.50 -0.67
N HIS A 77 -7.80 10.20 -0.76
CA HIS A 77 -8.31 9.45 0.39
C HIS A 77 -7.22 9.16 1.42
N SER A 78 -5.96 9.01 1.03
CA SER A 78 -4.85 8.89 1.99
C SER A 78 -4.68 10.18 2.78
N GLU A 79 -4.71 11.33 2.10
CA GLU A 79 -4.70 12.65 2.75
C GLU A 79 -5.86 12.81 3.73
N LYS A 80 -7.06 12.33 3.37
CA LYS A 80 -8.21 12.37 4.27
C LYS A 80 -8.10 11.40 5.45
N ILE A 81 -7.45 10.24 5.31
CA ILE A 81 -7.14 9.37 6.46
C ILE A 81 -6.24 10.13 7.43
N ILE A 82 -5.16 10.75 6.93
CA ILE A 82 -4.22 11.53 7.75
C ILE A 82 -4.93 12.68 8.47
N GLU A 83 -5.86 13.37 7.80
CA GLU A 83 -6.65 14.45 8.40
C GLU A 83 -7.57 13.95 9.53
N ILE A 84 -8.17 12.77 9.37
CA ILE A 84 -9.10 12.18 10.36
C ILE A 84 -8.32 11.61 11.55
N ASP A 85 -7.32 10.79 11.27
CA ASP A 85 -6.52 10.08 12.25
C ASP A 85 -5.14 9.75 11.65
N PRO A 86 -4.10 10.56 11.94
CA PRO A 86 -2.76 10.35 11.40
C PRO A 86 -2.07 9.08 11.92
N ASP A 87 -2.50 8.56 13.08
CA ASP A 87 -1.92 7.39 13.72
C ASP A 87 -2.65 6.09 13.32
N TYR A 88 -3.79 6.20 12.63
CA TYR A 88 -4.61 5.08 12.21
C TYR A 88 -3.79 3.96 11.55
N GLU A 89 -3.91 2.74 12.08
CA GLU A 89 -3.18 1.55 11.62
C GLU A 89 -1.66 1.77 11.51
N ASN A 90 -1.07 2.42 12.53
CA ASN A 90 0.36 2.73 12.61
C ASN A 90 0.80 3.63 11.44
N GLY A 91 0.05 4.70 11.16
CA GLY A 91 0.38 5.64 10.09
C GLY A 91 0.07 5.13 8.68
N ALA A 92 -0.99 4.33 8.52
CA ALA A 92 -1.38 3.76 7.23
C ALA A 92 -1.76 4.81 6.18
N GLY A 93 -2.27 5.97 6.60
CA GLY A 93 -2.53 7.09 5.70
C GLY A 93 -1.24 7.60 5.03
N TYR A 94 -0.17 7.77 5.82
CA TYR A 94 1.15 8.12 5.30
C TYR A 94 1.71 7.02 4.38
N PHE A 95 1.55 5.75 4.76
CA PHE A 95 1.97 4.62 3.95
C PHE A 95 1.32 4.66 2.56
N MET A 96 0.00 4.80 2.48
CA MET A 96 -0.73 4.78 1.22
C MET A 96 -0.35 5.96 0.33
N LEU A 97 -0.18 7.14 0.92
CA LEU A 97 0.27 8.33 0.21
C LEU A 97 1.70 8.16 -0.35
N GLY A 98 2.62 7.62 0.46
CA GLY A 98 3.98 7.32 0.04
C GLY A 98 4.03 6.24 -1.06
N ALA A 99 3.25 5.18 -0.90
CA ALA A 99 3.16 4.09 -1.86
C ALA A 99 2.62 4.55 -3.23
N VAL A 100 1.61 5.44 -3.27
CA VAL A 100 1.09 5.97 -4.54
C VAL A 100 2.09 6.89 -5.23
N HIS A 101 2.84 7.72 -4.49
CA HIS A 101 3.94 8.50 -5.07
C HIS A 101 5.07 7.62 -5.62
N TYR A 102 5.34 6.48 -4.98
CA TYR A 102 6.39 5.54 -5.41
C TYR A 102 6.00 4.73 -6.65
N LYS A 103 4.78 4.16 -6.65
CA LYS A 103 4.33 3.17 -7.66
C LYS A 103 3.66 3.78 -8.88
N SER A 104 3.06 4.96 -8.76
CA SER A 104 2.32 5.54 -9.87
C SER A 104 3.27 5.92 -11.02
N PRO A 105 2.91 5.60 -12.27
CA PRO A 105 3.70 5.99 -13.42
C PRO A 105 3.56 7.49 -13.66
N TYR A 106 4.58 8.08 -14.28
CA TYR A 106 4.43 9.38 -14.91
C TYR A 106 3.66 9.23 -16.22
N ILE A 107 2.55 9.96 -16.35
CA ILE A 107 1.75 10.00 -17.59
C ILE A 107 1.62 11.48 -18.00
N PRO A 108 2.22 11.90 -19.13
CA PRO A 108 2.13 13.27 -19.60
C PRO A 108 0.67 13.76 -19.63
N PHE A 109 0.43 14.97 -19.13
CA PHE A 109 -0.87 15.65 -19.09
C PHE A 109 -1.96 15.02 -18.21
N LEU A 110 -1.78 13.79 -17.73
CA LEU A 110 -2.76 13.07 -16.89
C LEU A 110 -2.27 12.90 -15.44
N LEU A 111 -1.01 12.48 -15.26
CA LEU A 111 -0.47 12.10 -13.95
C LEU A 111 1.00 12.50 -13.84
N SER A 112 1.24 13.74 -13.43
CA SER A 112 2.59 14.34 -13.35
C SER A 112 3.13 14.53 -11.93
N TRP A 113 2.30 14.35 -10.91
CA TRP A 113 2.66 14.60 -9.51
C TRP A 113 3.37 13.46 -8.78
N PRO A 114 3.32 12.16 -9.19
CA PRO A 114 4.09 11.12 -8.52
C PRO A 114 5.59 11.45 -8.51
N ASN A 115 6.22 11.32 -7.34
CA ASN A 115 7.60 11.76 -7.14
C ASN A 115 8.23 10.93 -6.01
N ASN A 116 9.41 10.35 -6.28
CA ASN A 116 10.10 9.49 -5.33
C ASN A 116 10.57 10.22 -4.05
N ALA A 117 10.93 11.51 -4.13
CA ALA A 117 11.29 12.28 -2.95
C ALA A 117 10.10 12.47 -2.00
N ALA A 118 8.91 12.72 -2.56
CA ALA A 118 7.67 12.75 -1.79
C ALA A 118 7.34 11.37 -1.22
N ALA A 119 7.56 10.29 -2.00
CA ALA A 119 7.37 8.93 -1.53
C ALA A 119 8.22 8.63 -0.28
N ILE A 120 9.52 8.94 -0.32
CA ILE A 120 10.43 8.76 0.83
C ILE A 120 9.91 9.52 2.04
N LYS A 121 9.59 10.82 1.90
CA LYS A 121 9.07 11.63 3.00
C LYS A 121 7.87 10.98 3.69
N TRP A 122 6.87 10.56 2.91
CA TRP A 122 5.65 9.96 3.47
C TRP A 122 5.89 8.56 4.04
N LEU A 123 6.75 7.75 3.41
CA LEU A 123 7.10 6.42 3.91
C LEU A 123 7.94 6.49 5.19
N GLU A 124 8.83 7.48 5.32
CA GLU A 124 9.55 7.76 6.56
C GLU A 124 8.58 8.17 7.68
N MET A 125 7.61 9.05 7.41
CA MET A 125 6.57 9.38 8.39
C MET A 125 5.80 8.13 8.82
N SER A 126 5.36 7.32 7.85
CA SER A 126 4.65 6.07 8.13
C SER A 126 5.47 5.09 8.97
N TYR A 127 6.74 4.86 8.63
CA TYR A 127 7.60 3.92 9.33
C TYR A 127 7.94 4.36 10.76
N ASN A 128 7.85 5.66 11.05
CA ASN A 128 8.09 6.21 12.38
C ASN A 128 6.78 6.44 13.17
N THR A 129 5.62 6.02 12.65
CA THR A 129 4.32 6.16 13.33
C THR A 129 3.92 4.83 13.96
N GLY A 130 3.67 4.82 15.27
CA GLY A 130 3.25 3.62 16.00
C GLY A 130 4.27 2.48 15.89
N GLU A 131 3.77 1.24 15.79
CA GLU A 131 4.59 0.06 15.52
C GLU A 131 4.65 -0.20 14.01
N ALA A 132 5.83 0.00 13.43
CA ALA A 132 6.02 -0.10 11.99
C ALA A 132 5.67 -1.50 11.45
N LYS A 133 4.74 -1.56 10.50
CA LYS A 133 4.41 -2.79 9.77
C LYS A 133 5.49 -3.10 8.74
N LEU A 134 5.77 -4.38 8.50
CA LEU A 134 6.83 -4.81 7.56
C LEU A 134 6.69 -4.21 6.16
N ALA A 135 5.45 -4.05 5.69
CA ALA A 135 5.15 -3.39 4.42
C ALA A 135 5.76 -1.99 4.32
N GLN A 136 5.67 -1.19 5.39
CA GLN A 136 6.14 0.20 5.42
C GLN A 136 7.66 0.24 5.24
N GLY A 137 8.39 -0.62 5.96
CA GLY A 137 9.85 -0.74 5.81
C GLY A 137 10.27 -1.24 4.42
N VAL A 138 9.56 -2.22 3.86
CA VAL A 138 9.85 -2.74 2.50
C VAL A 138 9.63 -1.66 1.43
N TYR A 139 8.57 -0.85 1.53
CA TYR A 139 8.37 0.26 0.59
C TYR A 139 9.39 1.37 0.78
N LEU A 140 9.72 1.73 2.03
CA LEU A 140 10.74 2.73 2.32
C LEU A 140 12.09 2.32 1.74
N SER A 141 12.50 1.06 1.94
CA SER A 141 13.73 0.51 1.35
C SER A 141 13.76 0.64 -0.18
N GLN A 142 12.68 0.25 -0.86
CA GLN A 142 12.59 0.39 -2.32
C GLN A 142 12.69 1.86 -2.78
N ALA A 143 12.04 2.78 -2.08
CA ALA A 143 12.08 4.20 -2.41
C ALA A 143 13.47 4.81 -2.18
N LEU A 144 14.14 4.44 -1.09
CA LEU A 144 15.52 4.83 -0.77
C LEU A 144 16.50 4.31 -1.82
N TYR A 145 16.39 3.04 -2.20
CA TYR A 145 17.24 2.42 -3.21
C TYR A 145 17.10 3.14 -4.56
N LYS A 146 15.86 3.44 -4.99
CA LYS A 146 15.59 4.22 -6.21
C LYS A 146 16.19 5.63 -6.16
N ALA A 147 16.40 6.20 -4.98
CA ALA A 147 17.06 7.49 -4.79
C ALA A 147 18.59 7.41 -4.64
N GLY A 148 19.19 6.22 -4.74
CA GLY A 148 20.63 6.02 -4.54
C GLY A 148 21.07 5.97 -3.08
N ARG A 149 20.13 5.96 -2.11
CA ARG A 149 20.41 5.80 -0.66
C ARG A 149 20.54 4.31 -0.32
N TYR A 150 21.53 3.64 -0.92
CA TYR A 150 21.65 2.18 -0.91
C TYR A 150 21.89 1.59 0.48
N ASP A 151 22.80 2.15 1.28
CA ASP A 151 23.13 1.64 2.61
C ASP A 151 21.90 1.64 3.54
N GLU A 152 21.10 2.70 3.46
CA GLU A 152 19.88 2.83 4.25
C GLU A 152 18.80 1.84 3.79
N ALA A 153 18.66 1.65 2.48
CA ALA A 153 17.74 0.68 1.91
C ALA A 153 18.09 -0.76 2.32
N ILE A 154 19.37 -1.13 2.26
CA ILE A 154 19.86 -2.46 2.63
C ILE A 154 19.70 -2.69 4.13
N LYS A 155 20.05 -1.71 4.97
CA LYS A 155 19.89 -1.81 6.43
C LYS A 155 18.45 -2.07 6.86
N LEU A 156 17.47 -1.46 6.18
CA LEU A 156 16.06 -1.77 6.43
C LEU A 156 15.72 -3.22 6.10
N LEU A 157 16.24 -3.75 4.99
CA LEU A 157 15.99 -5.13 4.60
C LEU A 157 16.68 -6.13 5.50
N ASP A 158 17.93 -5.87 5.92
CA ASP A 158 18.66 -6.70 6.91
C ASP A 158 17.80 -6.92 8.16
N ASN A 159 17.17 -5.86 8.67
CA ASN A 159 16.27 -5.98 9.82
C ASN A 159 15.02 -6.82 9.52
N ILE A 160 14.41 -6.64 8.33
CA ILE A 160 13.13 -7.28 7.99
C ILE A 160 13.28 -8.77 7.69
N VAL A 161 14.38 -9.20 7.06
CA VAL A 161 14.55 -10.61 6.65
C VAL A 161 14.74 -11.57 7.82
N GLU A 162 15.18 -11.04 8.97
CA GLU A 162 15.38 -11.75 10.24
C GLU A 162 14.10 -11.84 11.09
N VAL A 163 13.05 -11.08 10.76
CA VAL A 163 11.78 -11.11 11.50
C VAL A 163 11.04 -12.43 11.28
N SER A 164 10.43 -12.95 12.36
CA SER A 164 9.44 -14.02 12.29
C SER A 164 8.03 -13.44 12.14
N PRO A 165 7.16 -14.00 11.29
CA PRO A 165 5.78 -13.52 11.17
C PRO A 165 5.04 -13.52 12.52
N SER A 166 4.24 -12.49 12.78
CA SER A 166 3.37 -12.45 13.95
C SER A 166 2.21 -13.45 13.83
N GLU A 167 1.60 -13.84 14.96
CA GLU A 167 0.44 -14.75 14.94
C GLU A 167 -0.78 -14.09 14.27
N ASP A 168 -1.01 -12.80 14.55
CA ASP A 168 -2.20 -12.07 14.09
C ASP A 168 -2.13 -11.68 12.59
N ASP A 169 -0.93 -11.36 12.08
CA ASP A 169 -0.72 -10.91 10.69
C ASP A 169 0.08 -11.92 9.83
N TYR A 170 0.18 -13.18 10.26
CA TYR A 170 1.08 -14.20 9.71
C TYR A 170 1.17 -14.23 8.17
N ALA A 171 0.02 -14.28 7.49
CA ALA A 171 -0.02 -14.36 6.03
C ALA A 171 0.52 -13.09 5.34
N SER A 172 0.22 -11.92 5.91
CA SER A 172 0.71 -10.63 5.42
C SER A 172 2.20 -10.49 5.70
N ASP A 173 2.64 -10.74 6.93
CA ASP A 173 4.04 -10.63 7.34
C ASP A 173 4.94 -11.53 6.49
N TRP A 174 4.52 -12.78 6.28
CA TRP A 174 5.28 -13.72 5.48
C TRP A 174 5.40 -13.28 4.01
N GLU A 175 4.38 -12.64 3.43
CA GLU A 175 4.47 -12.05 2.10
C GLU A 175 5.53 -10.95 2.04
N TRP A 176 5.57 -10.06 3.03
CA TRP A 176 6.55 -8.97 3.08
C TRP A 176 7.96 -9.45 3.37
N ILE A 177 8.14 -10.43 4.27
CA ILE A 177 9.45 -11.06 4.53
C ILE A 177 9.99 -11.71 3.25
N LYS A 178 9.14 -12.44 2.51
CA LYS A 178 9.54 -13.01 1.22
C LYS A 178 9.97 -11.95 0.23
N LYS A 179 9.18 -10.89 0.09
CA LYS A 179 9.52 -9.79 -0.80
C LYS A 179 10.82 -9.11 -0.37
N ALA A 180 11.02 -8.91 0.93
CA ALA A 180 12.24 -8.35 1.48
C ALA A 180 13.47 -9.22 1.13
N ARG A 181 13.37 -10.55 1.25
CA ARG A 181 14.47 -11.47 0.88
C ARG A 181 14.86 -11.37 -0.59
N VAL A 182 13.88 -11.26 -1.50
CA VAL A 182 14.15 -11.07 -2.93
C VAL A 182 14.88 -9.76 -3.16
N LEU A 183 14.34 -8.64 -2.67
CA LEU A 183 14.96 -7.32 -2.81
C LEU A 183 16.36 -7.28 -2.19
N HIS A 184 16.53 -7.91 -1.03
CA HIS A 184 17.80 -7.96 -0.32
C HIS A 184 18.88 -8.69 -1.11
N SER A 185 18.51 -9.75 -1.85
CA SER A 185 19.42 -10.44 -2.77
C SER A 185 19.72 -9.65 -4.04
N GLU A 186 18.80 -8.78 -4.49
CA GLU A 186 19.00 -7.93 -5.67
C GLU A 186 19.85 -6.69 -5.38
N TYR A 187 19.86 -6.22 -4.13
CA TYR A 187 20.57 -5.01 -3.70
C TYR A 187 22.04 -5.27 -3.31
N LYS A 188 22.44 -6.55 -3.22
CA LYS A 188 23.80 -7.01 -2.94
C LYS A 188 24.49 -7.44 -4.24
#